data_AF-A0A327WPU2-F1
#
_entry.id   AF-A0A327WPU2-F1
#
_cell.length_a   1.000
_cell.length_b   1.000
_cell.length_c   1.000
_cell.angle_alpha   90.00
_cell.angle_beta   90.00
_cell.angle_gamma   90.00
#
_symmetry.space_group_name_H-M   'P 1'
#
loop_
_entity.id
_entity.type
_entity.pdbx_description
1 polymer ?
#
loop_
_entity_poly.entity_id
_entity_poly.type
_entity_poly.pdbx_seq_one_letter_code
_entity_poly.pdbx_strand_id
1 'polypeptide(L)'
;MCRNTLMYFNVEAQTQIVDRFHFALRENAFLFLCKAEMLLNDADRFDVISMRQRIFRRRPGGSTTPYQPAPLKLRPGGLGEMQSVARNRQLRDLILDASPGAALAVDAEGLVVLINNLARGQFGLTANDIGRPFRDLEISYRPVELRSLIDQATHERRTLRVNGAERRVGEDVQFFDILVQPLVGSSGLPAATSITFTDVTVATQLKAEVKRVREDLETAYEELQSTNEELETANEELQSSIEEL
;
A
#
# COMPACT_ATOMS: atom_id res chain seq x y z
N MET A 1 17.89 22.06 11.79
CA MET A 1 17.06 20.90 12.17
C MET A 1 17.46 19.75 11.25
N CYS A 2 18.00 18.66 11.78
CA CYS A 2 18.31 17.45 11.00
C CYS A 2 17.23 16.40 11.30
N ARG A 3 16.58 15.86 10.27
CA ARG A 3 15.48 14.88 10.44
C ARG A 3 15.79 13.65 9.60
N ASN A 4 16.01 12.53 10.29
CA ASN A 4 16.20 11.18 9.71
C ASN A 4 17.32 11.07 8.68
N THR A 5 18.22 12.04 8.58
CA THR A 5 19.22 12.12 7.50
C THR A 5 20.52 11.41 7.91
N LEU A 6 20.90 11.44 9.19
CA LEU A 6 22.14 10.85 9.67
C LEU A 6 22.11 9.31 9.69
N MET A 7 20.92 8.70 9.79
CA MET A 7 20.75 7.24 9.80
C MET A 7 21.21 6.54 8.51
N TYR A 8 21.31 7.28 7.41
CA TYR A 8 21.71 6.74 6.10
C TYR A 8 23.23 6.80 5.86
N PHE A 9 24.00 7.34 6.81
CA PHE A 9 25.44 7.48 6.71
C PHE A 9 26.15 6.49 7.65
N ASN A 10 27.34 6.04 7.25
CA ASN A 10 28.22 5.28 8.13
C ASN A 10 28.75 6.16 9.28
N VAL A 11 29.35 5.53 10.28
CA VAL A 11 29.85 6.20 11.49
C VAL A 11 30.89 7.28 11.16
N GLU A 12 31.75 7.05 10.15
CA GLU A 12 32.74 8.06 9.73
C GLU A 12 32.09 9.31 9.14
N ALA A 13 31.10 9.15 8.25
CA ALA A 13 30.39 10.28 7.64
C ALA A 13 29.48 11.00 8.65
N GLN A 14 28.85 10.28 9.57
CA GLN A 14 28.11 10.89 10.68
C GLN A 14 29.03 11.81 11.50
N THR A 15 30.23 11.34 11.86
CA THR A 15 31.23 12.11 12.62
C THR A 15 31.62 13.40 11.89
N GLN A 16 31.90 13.33 10.58
CA GLN A 16 32.25 14.51 9.77
C GLN A 16 31.09 15.51 9.64
N ILE A 17 29.85 15.04 9.55
CA ILE A 17 28.68 15.90 9.48
C ILE A 17 28.47 16.62 10.82
N VAL A 18 28.66 15.92 11.94
CA VAL A 18 28.60 16.49 13.29
C VAL A 18 29.68 17.56 13.50
N ASP A 19 30.91 17.31 13.01
CA ASP A 19 31.99 18.30 13.02
C ASP A 19 31.59 19.60 12.30
N ARG A 20 30.95 19.45 11.13
CA ARG A 20 30.47 20.60 10.34
C ARG A 20 29.33 21.33 11.02
N PHE A 21 28.40 20.62 11.66
CA PHE A 21 27.35 21.28 12.44
C PHE A 21 27.93 22.06 13.61
N HIS A 22 28.86 21.46 14.36
CA HIS A 22 29.54 22.15 15.44
C HIS A 22 30.25 23.42 14.95
N PHE A 23 30.96 23.34 13.81
CA PHE A 23 31.61 24.51 13.19
C PHE A 23 30.61 25.59 12.74
N ALA A 24 29.54 25.20 12.04
CA ALA A 24 28.59 26.13 11.42
C ALA A 24 27.63 26.80 12.42
N LEU A 25 27.39 26.19 13.57
CA LEU A 25 26.53 26.74 14.61
C LEU A 25 27.21 27.89 15.33
N ARG A 26 26.50 29.01 15.55
CA ARG A 26 27.01 30.11 16.40
C ARG A 26 27.16 29.64 17.85
N GLU A 27 27.97 30.34 18.63
CA GLU A 27 28.07 30.10 20.08
C GLU A 27 26.67 30.15 20.72
N ASN A 28 26.42 29.22 21.65
CA ASN A 28 25.11 29.03 22.31
C ASN A 28 23.94 28.63 21.39
N ALA A 29 24.16 28.36 20.10
CA ALA A 29 23.11 27.87 19.22
C ALA A 29 22.69 26.44 19.55
N PHE A 30 21.43 26.11 19.23
CA PHE A 30 20.82 24.81 19.48
C PHE A 30 20.83 23.94 18.23
N LEU A 31 21.13 22.66 18.42
CA LEU A 31 20.98 21.60 17.44
C LEU A 31 19.83 20.69 17.85
N PHE A 32 18.95 20.39 16.89
CA PHE A 32 17.81 19.50 17.05
C PHE A 32 18.01 18.26 16.19
N LEU A 33 17.99 17.07 16.83
CA LEU A 33 18.17 15.76 16.20
C LEU A 33 16.95 14.86 16.45
N CYS A 34 16.69 13.94 15.51
CA CYS A 34 15.50 13.07 15.59
C CYS A 34 15.76 11.74 16.32
N LYS A 35 14.69 10.95 16.52
CA LYS A 35 14.63 9.71 17.35
C LYS A 35 15.67 8.63 16.96
N ALA A 36 16.11 8.69 15.71
CA ALA A 36 17.10 7.84 15.06
C ALA A 36 18.58 8.22 15.31
N GLU A 37 18.84 9.42 15.84
CA GLU A 37 20.13 10.10 15.68
C GLU A 37 20.68 10.53 17.03
N MET A 38 21.01 9.57 17.91
CA MET A 38 21.65 9.88 19.18
C MET A 38 23.16 10.05 18.97
N LEU A 39 23.67 11.22 19.33
CA LEU A 39 25.10 11.47 19.53
C LEU A 39 25.55 10.74 20.80
N LEU A 40 25.71 9.42 20.76
CA LEU A 40 26.05 8.65 21.97
C LEU A 40 27.47 8.92 22.48
N ASN A 41 28.32 9.64 21.75
CA ASN A 41 29.73 9.80 22.11
C ASN A 41 30.35 11.19 21.86
N ASP A 42 29.55 12.21 21.54
CA ASP A 42 30.04 13.59 21.27
C ASP A 42 29.81 14.56 22.46
N ALA A 43 29.88 14.04 23.68
CA ALA A 43 29.65 14.81 24.91
C ALA A 43 30.64 15.98 25.09
N ASP A 44 31.76 15.98 24.37
CA ASP A 44 32.75 17.05 24.41
C ASP A 44 32.37 18.27 23.56
N ARG A 45 31.45 18.11 22.61
CA ARG A 45 31.08 19.14 21.61
C ARG A 45 29.74 19.80 21.89
N PHE A 46 28.84 19.07 22.55
CA PHE A 46 27.48 19.53 22.82
C PHE A 46 27.04 19.27 24.25
N ASP A 47 26.44 20.29 24.86
CA ASP A 47 25.65 20.15 26.09
C ASP A 47 24.27 19.57 25.77
N VAL A 48 23.82 18.62 26.59
CA VAL A 48 22.46 18.10 26.51
C VAL A 48 21.52 19.04 27.26
N ILE A 49 20.64 19.74 26.53
CA ILE A 49 19.61 20.62 27.13
C ILE A 49 18.34 19.84 27.44
N SER A 50 17.96 18.92 26.56
CA SER A 50 16.83 18.02 26.81
C SER A 50 17.02 16.72 26.06
N MET A 51 17.10 15.60 26.78
CA MET A 51 17.07 14.27 26.16
C MET A 51 15.70 13.93 25.57
N ARG A 52 14.62 14.37 26.25
CA ARG A 52 13.24 14.11 25.81
C ARG A 52 12.92 14.79 24.48
N GLN A 53 13.41 16.02 24.29
CA GLN A 53 13.23 16.80 23.06
C GLN A 53 14.47 16.75 22.14
N ARG A 54 15.53 16.02 22.54
CA ARG A 54 16.80 15.87 21.83
C ARG A 54 17.39 17.19 21.36
N ILE A 55 17.40 18.16 22.27
CA ILE A 55 17.96 19.49 22.08
C ILE A 55 19.37 19.50 22.67
N PHE A 56 20.32 19.85 21.83
CA PHE A 56 21.73 19.96 22.16
C PHE A 56 22.17 21.41 21.98
N ARG A 57 23.03 21.92 22.86
CA ARG A 57 23.61 23.27 22.73
C ARG A 57 25.10 23.15 22.47
N ARG A 58 25.62 23.91 21.51
CA ARG A 58 27.06 23.95 21.24
C ARG A 58 27.82 24.39 22.50
N ARG A 59 28.87 23.66 22.92
CA ARG A 59 29.78 24.12 23.98
C ARG A 59 30.75 25.18 23.46
N PRO A 60 30.99 26.26 24.22
CA PRO A 60 32.12 27.14 23.98
C PRO A 60 33.41 26.49 24.52
N GLY A 61 34.41 26.32 23.64
CA GLY A 61 35.74 25.82 24.01
C GLY A 61 36.10 24.49 23.35
N GLY A 62 37.25 24.48 22.66
CA GLY A 62 37.84 23.26 22.07
C GLY A 62 37.89 23.22 20.53
N SER A 63 38.12 24.34 19.84
CA SER A 63 38.74 24.25 18.52
C SER A 63 40.25 24.19 18.70
N THR A 64 40.83 23.00 18.57
CA THR A 64 42.27 22.87 18.27
C THR A 64 42.49 21.76 17.26
N THR A 65 41.87 21.93 16.10
CA THR A 65 42.58 21.85 14.82
C THR A 65 41.82 22.75 13.87
N PRO A 66 42.49 23.59 13.06
CA PRO A 66 41.83 24.24 11.93
C PRO A 66 41.22 23.11 11.12
N TYR A 67 39.89 23.07 11.03
CA TYR A 67 39.21 22.20 10.07
C TYR A 67 39.65 22.68 8.69
N GLN A 68 40.73 22.10 8.17
CA GLN A 68 41.01 22.13 6.74
C GLN A 68 39.92 21.24 6.15
N PRO A 69 38.99 21.79 5.34
CA PRO A 69 38.08 20.94 4.60
C PRO A 69 38.94 20.10 3.68
N ALA A 70 39.26 18.87 4.10
CA ALA A 70 39.72 17.87 3.15
C ALA A 70 38.65 17.85 2.07
N PRO A 71 38.99 18.07 0.79
CA PRO A 71 38.02 17.94 -0.28
C PRO A 71 37.39 16.57 -0.08
N LEU A 72 36.06 16.55 0.03
CA LEU A 72 35.30 15.32 0.05
C LEU A 72 35.84 14.50 -1.11
N LYS A 73 36.62 13.45 -0.82
CA LYS A 73 36.86 12.38 -1.77
C LYS A 73 35.54 11.62 -1.86
N LEU A 74 34.52 12.30 -2.40
CA LEU A 74 33.36 11.67 -3.00
C LEU A 74 33.96 10.77 -4.07
N ARG A 75 34.12 9.49 -3.73
CA ARG A 75 34.37 8.45 -4.72
C ARG A 75 33.31 8.69 -5.81
N PRO A 76 33.69 8.95 -7.07
CA PRO A 76 32.75 9.27 -8.14
C PRO A 76 31.65 8.19 -8.33
N GLY A 77 31.82 6.99 -7.76
CA GLY A 77 30.82 5.93 -7.77
C GLY A 77 29.62 6.12 -6.82
N GLY A 78 29.78 6.82 -5.68
CA GLY A 78 28.73 6.86 -4.65
C GLY A 78 27.52 7.73 -5.00
N LEU A 79 27.74 8.84 -5.71
CA LEU A 79 26.66 9.70 -6.21
C LEU A 79 25.84 9.01 -7.31
N GLY A 80 26.50 8.26 -8.19
CA GLY A 80 25.84 7.49 -9.25
C GLY A 80 25.00 6.34 -8.68
N GLU A 81 25.50 5.62 -7.68
CA GLU A 81 24.76 4.57 -6.99
C GLU A 81 23.57 5.13 -6.19
N MET A 82 23.74 6.24 -5.45
CA MET A 82 22.62 6.89 -4.75
C MET A 82 21.56 7.42 -5.71
N GLN A 83 21.94 8.05 -6.82
CA GLN A 83 21.00 8.50 -7.84
C GLN A 83 20.30 7.32 -8.52
N SER A 84 21.01 6.21 -8.78
CA SER A 84 20.44 4.98 -9.33
C SER A 84 19.42 4.36 -8.38
N VAL A 85 19.73 4.27 -7.08
CA VAL A 85 18.80 3.75 -6.06
C VAL A 85 17.57 4.64 -5.91
N ALA A 86 17.75 5.97 -5.87
CA ALA A 86 16.65 6.92 -5.81
C ALA A 86 15.76 6.85 -7.06
N ARG A 87 16.37 6.79 -8.25
CA ARG A 87 15.65 6.63 -9.52
C ARG A 87 14.90 5.30 -9.59
N ASN A 88 15.51 4.21 -9.16
CA ASN A 88 14.88 2.89 -9.14
C ASN A 88 13.70 2.84 -8.16
N ARG A 89 13.80 3.50 -7.00
CA ARG A 89 12.66 3.65 -6.09
C ARG A 89 11.54 4.45 -6.74
N GLN A 90 11.85 5.61 -7.32
CA GLN A 90 10.85 6.44 -7.98
C GLN A 90 10.16 5.70 -9.15
N LEU A 91 10.91 4.94 -9.94
CA LEU A 91 10.33 4.13 -11.02
C LEU A 91 9.42 3.03 -10.48
N ARG A 92 9.80 2.35 -9.39
CA ARG A 92 8.93 1.35 -8.74
C ARG A 92 7.62 1.97 -8.29
N ASP A 93 7.69 3.12 -7.61
CA ASP A 93 6.50 3.82 -7.13
C ASP A 93 5.57 4.21 -8.31
N LEU A 94 6.14 4.76 -9.39
CA LEU A 94 5.37 5.11 -10.60
C LEU A 94 4.73 3.90 -11.29
N ILE A 95 5.45 2.76 -11.37
CA ILE A 95 4.91 1.51 -11.95
C ILE A 95 3.74 1.00 -11.11
N LEU A 96 3.85 1.09 -9.80
CA LEU A 96 2.81 0.65 -8.87
C LEU A 96 1.60 1.59 -8.87
N ASP A 97 1.82 2.89 -9.02
CA ASP A 97 0.75 3.87 -9.17
C ASP A 97 0.05 3.78 -10.54
N ALA A 98 0.75 3.32 -11.58
CA ALA A 98 0.16 3.04 -12.89
C ALA A 98 -0.60 1.71 -12.96
N SER A 99 -0.54 0.88 -11.91
CA SER A 99 -1.26 -0.39 -11.87
C SER A 99 -2.77 -0.15 -11.70
N PRO A 100 -3.64 -0.93 -12.39
CA PRO A 100 -5.09 -0.65 -12.45
C PRO A 100 -5.86 -0.96 -11.16
N GLY A 101 -5.20 -1.53 -10.14
CA GLY A 101 -5.81 -1.92 -8.87
C GLY A 101 -5.10 -1.29 -7.68
N ALA A 102 -5.81 -1.19 -6.56
CA ALA A 102 -5.21 -0.86 -5.28
C ALA A 102 -4.24 -1.97 -4.88
N ALA A 103 -3.01 -1.61 -4.51
CA ALA A 103 -1.97 -2.58 -4.22
C ALA A 103 -1.21 -2.19 -2.95
N LEU A 104 -0.89 -3.21 -2.15
CA LEU A 104 0.02 -3.12 -1.02
C LEU A 104 0.90 -4.37 -0.94
N ALA A 105 2.04 -4.28 -0.28
CA ALA A 105 2.90 -5.42 -0.03
C ALA A 105 3.29 -5.52 1.44
N VAL A 106 3.38 -6.75 1.92
CA VAL A 106 3.77 -7.09 3.29
C VAL A 106 5.04 -7.94 3.23
N ASP A 107 6.07 -7.64 4.02
CA ASP A 107 7.28 -8.46 4.08
C ASP A 107 7.07 -9.77 4.87
N ALA A 108 8.13 -10.58 4.99
CA ALA A 108 8.11 -11.83 5.73
C ALA A 108 7.84 -11.66 7.23
N GLU A 109 8.16 -10.48 7.79
CA GLU A 109 7.91 -10.10 9.18
C GLU A 109 6.49 -9.59 9.43
N GLY A 110 5.67 -9.46 8.37
CA GLY A 110 4.30 -8.97 8.48
C GLY A 110 4.19 -7.44 8.51
N LEU A 111 5.24 -6.71 8.12
CA LEU A 111 5.25 -5.25 8.03
C LEU A 111 4.87 -4.78 6.64
N VAL A 112 4.11 -3.69 6.58
CA VAL A 112 3.74 -3.09 5.30
C VAL A 112 4.95 -2.40 4.68
N VAL A 113 5.39 -2.86 3.52
CA VAL A 113 6.57 -2.30 2.83
C VAL A 113 6.19 -1.37 1.68
N LEU A 114 4.96 -1.48 1.18
CA LEU A 114 4.53 -0.70 0.03
C LEU A 114 3.01 -0.49 0.02
N ILE A 115 2.60 0.70 -0.44
CA ILE A 115 1.19 1.08 -0.65
C ILE A 115 1.15 2.02 -1.87
N ASN A 116 0.37 1.69 -2.91
CA ASN A 116 0.17 2.57 -4.06
C ASN A 116 -0.91 3.64 -3.80
N ASN A 117 -1.03 4.63 -4.68
CA ASN A 117 -1.99 5.73 -4.52
C ASN A 117 -3.45 5.27 -4.49
N LEU A 118 -3.81 4.28 -5.32
CA LEU A 118 -5.18 3.74 -5.33
C LEU A 118 -5.54 3.10 -3.99
N ALA A 119 -4.63 2.34 -3.38
CA ALA A 119 -4.85 1.76 -2.05
C ALA A 119 -4.99 2.82 -0.96
N ARG A 120 -4.23 3.92 -1.04
CA ARG A 120 -4.38 5.06 -0.12
C ARG A 120 -5.77 5.68 -0.21
N GLY A 121 -6.23 5.96 -1.44
CA GLY A 121 -7.56 6.56 -1.65
C GLY A 121 -8.71 5.61 -1.28
N GLN A 122 -8.61 4.34 -1.67
CA GLN A 122 -9.71 3.38 -1.55
C GLN A 122 -9.87 2.79 -0.14
N PHE A 123 -8.77 2.69 0.62
CA PHE A 123 -8.76 2.07 1.95
C PHE A 123 -8.33 3.04 3.06
N GLY A 124 -8.19 4.33 2.76
CA GLY A 124 -7.79 5.35 3.74
C GLY A 124 -6.38 5.16 4.29
N LEU A 125 -5.52 4.44 3.57
CA LEU A 125 -4.14 4.18 3.99
C LEU A 125 -3.26 5.41 3.76
N THR A 126 -2.23 5.55 4.58
CA THR A 126 -1.32 6.69 4.56
C THR A 126 0.13 6.25 4.42
N ALA A 127 1.02 7.19 4.11
CA ALA A 127 2.46 6.91 4.10
C ALA A 127 3.01 6.49 5.49
N ASN A 128 2.32 6.85 6.58
CA ASN A 128 2.70 6.45 7.93
C ASN A 128 2.40 4.97 8.23
N ASP A 129 1.62 4.32 7.35
CA ASP A 129 1.32 2.90 7.50
C ASP A 129 2.43 2.00 6.99
N ILE A 130 3.37 2.54 6.21
CA ILE A 130 4.59 1.84 5.82
C ILE A 130 5.46 1.60 7.07
N GLY A 131 5.91 0.36 7.24
CA GLY A 131 6.68 -0.12 8.38
C GLY A 131 5.83 -0.52 9.59
N ARG A 132 4.49 -0.33 9.54
CA ARG A 132 3.59 -0.82 10.58
C ARG A 132 3.26 -2.30 10.36
N PRO A 133 2.97 -3.06 11.42
CA PRO A 133 2.40 -4.40 11.29
C PRO A 133 1.09 -4.36 10.51
N PHE A 134 0.96 -5.20 9.49
CA PHE A 134 -0.24 -5.27 8.65
C PHE A 134 -1.52 -5.55 9.45
N ARG A 135 -1.41 -6.38 10.50
CA ARG A 135 -2.50 -6.70 11.43
C ARG A 135 -3.11 -5.50 12.17
N ASP A 136 -2.39 -4.37 12.23
CA ASP A 136 -2.88 -3.16 12.89
C ASP A 136 -3.76 -2.31 11.96
N LEU A 137 -3.90 -2.69 10.69
CA LEU A 137 -4.69 -1.99 9.68
C LEU A 137 -6.05 -2.68 9.51
N GLU A 138 -7.11 -1.89 9.35
CA GLU A 138 -8.48 -2.41 9.14
C GLU A 138 -8.57 -3.32 7.90
N ILE A 139 -7.81 -2.98 6.85
CA ILE A 139 -7.77 -3.75 5.61
C ILE A 139 -7.32 -5.20 5.82
N SER A 140 -6.63 -5.51 6.92
CA SER A 140 -6.27 -6.90 7.25
C SER A 140 -7.45 -7.79 7.62
N TYR A 141 -8.59 -7.19 7.99
CA TYR A 141 -9.82 -7.86 8.39
C TYR A 141 -10.97 -7.68 7.40
N ARG A 142 -10.97 -6.59 6.63
CA ARG A 142 -12.05 -6.25 5.68
C ARG A 142 -11.45 -5.85 4.33
N PRO A 143 -12.02 -6.28 3.19
CA PRO A 143 -13.29 -7.02 3.03
C PRO A 143 -13.26 -8.49 3.41
N VAL A 144 -12.08 -9.10 3.52
CA VAL A 144 -11.88 -10.50 3.92
C VAL A 144 -10.73 -10.57 4.92
N GLU A 145 -10.67 -11.64 5.71
CA GLU A 145 -9.52 -11.93 6.56
C GLU A 145 -8.30 -12.25 5.68
N LEU A 146 -7.40 -11.28 5.52
CA LEU A 146 -6.25 -11.40 4.62
C LEU A 146 -5.04 -12.06 5.25
N ARG A 147 -4.96 -12.12 6.58
CA ARG A 147 -3.75 -12.61 7.27
C ARG A 147 -3.59 -14.11 7.04
N SER A 148 -4.67 -14.88 7.21
CA SER A 148 -4.67 -16.31 6.90
C SER A 148 -4.37 -16.58 5.43
N LEU A 149 -4.82 -15.72 4.52
CA LEU A 149 -4.54 -15.83 3.09
C LEU A 149 -3.07 -15.52 2.78
N ILE A 150 -2.49 -14.52 3.43
CA ILE A 150 -1.06 -14.19 3.31
C ILE A 150 -0.21 -15.35 3.83
N ASP A 151 -0.53 -15.87 5.01
CA ASP A 151 0.19 -17.02 5.61
C ASP A 151 0.10 -18.24 4.69
N GLN A 152 -1.10 -18.56 4.19
CA GLN A 152 -1.32 -19.66 3.27
C GLN A 152 -0.56 -19.47 1.95
N ALA A 153 -0.66 -18.30 1.31
CA ALA A 153 0.01 -18.00 0.05
C ALA A 153 1.54 -18.11 0.19
N THR A 154 2.08 -17.63 1.32
CA THR A 154 3.51 -17.66 1.63
C THR A 154 4.00 -19.07 1.88
N HIS A 155 3.25 -19.87 2.65
CA HIS A 155 3.60 -21.25 2.99
C HIS A 155 3.52 -22.17 1.77
N GLU A 156 2.41 -22.09 1.02
CA GLU A 156 2.16 -22.91 -0.18
C GLU A 156 2.90 -22.39 -1.42
N ARG A 157 3.50 -21.19 -1.34
CA ARG A 157 4.21 -20.51 -2.44
C ARG A 157 3.40 -20.41 -3.72
N ARG A 158 2.10 -20.15 -3.58
CA ARG A 158 1.19 -19.98 -4.72
C ARG A 158 0.35 -18.72 -4.56
N THR A 159 -0.06 -18.19 -5.70
CA THR A 159 -1.04 -17.11 -5.74
C THR A 159 -2.40 -17.62 -5.30
N LEU A 160 -3.04 -16.91 -4.38
CA LEU A 160 -4.43 -17.11 -3.97
C LEU A 160 -5.29 -16.01 -4.59
N ARG A 161 -6.53 -16.37 -4.92
CA ARG A 161 -7.52 -15.46 -5.48
C ARG A 161 -8.81 -15.55 -4.67
N VAL A 162 -9.33 -14.41 -4.25
CA VAL A 162 -10.66 -14.27 -3.64
C VAL A 162 -11.51 -13.47 -4.62
N ASN A 163 -12.66 -14.00 -4.99
CA ASN A 163 -13.55 -13.34 -5.95
C ASN A 163 -14.74 -12.71 -5.24
N GLY A 164 -15.12 -11.51 -5.67
CA GLY A 164 -16.34 -10.85 -5.20
C GLY A 164 -16.39 -10.62 -3.69
N ALA A 165 -15.26 -10.31 -3.05
CA ALA A 165 -15.20 -9.97 -1.63
C ALA A 165 -16.01 -8.69 -1.38
N GLU A 166 -17.07 -8.79 -0.59
CA GLU A 166 -17.98 -7.69 -0.30
C GLU A 166 -17.38 -6.74 0.75
N ARG A 167 -17.44 -5.44 0.48
CA ARG A 167 -17.14 -4.37 1.44
C ARG A 167 -18.31 -3.42 1.53
N ARG A 168 -18.85 -3.22 2.74
CA ARG A 168 -19.83 -2.17 3.00
C ARG A 168 -19.16 -0.89 3.49
N VAL A 169 -19.46 0.22 2.83
CA VAL A 169 -18.99 1.56 3.20
C VAL A 169 -20.21 2.48 3.28
N GLY A 170 -20.72 2.70 4.50
CA GLY A 170 -22.00 3.37 4.68
C GLY A 170 -23.14 2.53 4.09
N GLU A 171 -23.88 3.10 3.15
CA GLU A 171 -24.97 2.41 2.43
C GLU A 171 -24.47 1.70 1.15
N ASP A 172 -23.29 2.05 0.66
CA ASP A 172 -22.73 1.49 -0.57
C ASP A 172 -22.09 0.12 -0.34
N VAL A 173 -22.31 -0.78 -1.30
CA VAL A 173 -21.69 -2.11 -1.35
C VAL A 173 -20.69 -2.14 -2.48
N GLN A 174 -19.43 -2.46 -2.16
CA GLN A 174 -18.36 -2.66 -3.13
C GLN A 174 -17.97 -4.12 -3.20
N PHE A 175 -17.56 -4.57 -4.38
CA PHE A 175 -17.07 -5.93 -4.60
C PHE A 175 -15.62 -5.90 -5.10
N PHE A 176 -14.79 -6.74 -4.50
CA PHE A 176 -13.36 -6.81 -4.84
C PHE A 176 -12.95 -8.21 -5.25
N ASP A 177 -12.25 -8.29 -6.38
CA ASP A 177 -11.40 -9.44 -6.68
C ASP A 177 -10.02 -9.17 -6.08
N ILE A 178 -9.55 -10.07 -5.22
CA ILE A 178 -8.30 -9.93 -4.47
C ILE A 178 -7.32 -11.00 -4.92
N LEU A 179 -6.10 -10.58 -5.25
CA LEU A 179 -4.98 -11.50 -5.49
C LEU A 179 -3.97 -11.34 -4.35
N VAL A 180 -3.60 -12.47 -3.76
CA VAL A 180 -2.56 -12.58 -2.74
C VAL A 180 -1.43 -13.40 -3.35
N GLN A 181 -0.33 -12.73 -3.70
CA GLN A 181 0.76 -13.31 -4.46
C GLN A 181 2.07 -13.28 -3.66
N PRO A 182 2.66 -14.43 -3.31
CA PRO A 182 3.95 -14.47 -2.66
C PRO A 182 5.03 -14.07 -3.69
N LEU A 183 5.93 -13.19 -3.26
CA LEU A 183 7.08 -12.73 -4.02
C LEU A 183 8.32 -13.41 -3.48
N VAL A 184 8.96 -14.22 -4.31
CA VAL A 184 10.16 -14.99 -3.93
C VAL A 184 11.39 -14.19 -4.34
N GLY A 185 12.31 -13.99 -3.39
CA GLY A 185 13.58 -13.32 -3.66
C GLY A 185 14.56 -14.22 -4.42
N SER A 186 15.73 -13.67 -4.77
CA SER A 186 16.79 -14.42 -5.46
C SER A 186 17.34 -15.62 -4.66
N SER A 187 17.11 -15.64 -3.34
CA SER A 187 17.47 -16.75 -2.45
C SER A 187 16.47 -17.92 -2.47
N GLY A 188 15.35 -17.81 -3.20
CA GLY A 188 14.29 -18.83 -3.20
C GLY A 188 13.39 -18.80 -1.95
N LEU A 189 13.62 -17.86 -1.03
CA LEU A 189 12.75 -17.62 0.13
C LEU A 189 11.70 -16.53 -0.20
N PRO A 190 10.47 -16.64 0.33
CA PRO A 190 9.51 -15.55 0.25
C PRO A 190 10.10 -14.28 0.86
N ALA A 191 10.16 -13.22 0.06
CA ALA A 191 10.67 -11.92 0.48
C ALA A 191 9.53 -10.98 0.89
N ALA A 192 8.38 -11.11 0.24
CA ALA A 192 7.17 -10.33 0.53
C ALA A 192 5.95 -11.04 -0.04
N THR A 193 4.77 -10.55 0.29
CA THR A 193 3.49 -10.93 -0.30
C THR A 193 2.81 -9.67 -0.82
N SER A 194 2.50 -9.67 -2.11
CA SER A 194 1.74 -8.61 -2.78
C SER A 194 0.25 -8.90 -2.65
N ILE A 195 -0.52 -7.91 -2.22
CA ILE A 195 -1.98 -7.96 -2.20
C ILE A 195 -2.52 -6.89 -3.15
N THR A 196 -3.29 -7.30 -4.14
CA THR A 196 -3.94 -6.38 -5.09
C THR A 196 -5.45 -6.55 -5.05
N PHE A 197 -6.16 -5.42 -5.08
CA PHE A 197 -7.61 -5.34 -5.09
C PHE A 197 -8.05 -4.73 -6.42
N THR A 198 -8.91 -5.46 -7.12
CA THR A 198 -9.58 -4.99 -8.33
C THR A 198 -11.03 -4.74 -7.98
N ASP A 199 -11.47 -3.49 -8.12
CA ASP A 199 -12.88 -3.14 -7.94
C ASP A 199 -13.70 -3.74 -9.09
N VAL A 200 -14.58 -4.67 -8.74
CA VAL A 200 -15.48 -5.35 -9.67
C VAL A 200 -16.95 -5.01 -9.39
N THR A 201 -17.21 -3.91 -8.67
CA THR A 201 -18.56 -3.50 -8.25
C THR A 201 -19.48 -3.32 -9.44
N VAL A 202 -19.07 -2.50 -10.42
CA VAL A 202 -19.85 -2.22 -11.63
C VAL A 202 -20.10 -3.50 -12.44
N ALA A 203 -19.07 -4.32 -12.62
CA ALA A 203 -19.19 -5.58 -13.36
C ALA A 203 -20.14 -6.57 -12.66
N THR A 204 -20.10 -6.62 -11.32
CA THR A 204 -20.98 -7.47 -10.50
C THR A 204 -22.42 -7.00 -10.58
N GLN A 205 -22.66 -5.69 -10.46
CA GLN A 205 -24.00 -5.10 -10.58
C GLN A 205 -24.60 -5.32 -11.97
N LEU A 206 -23.83 -5.05 -13.03
CA LEU A 206 -24.28 -5.26 -14.40
C LEU A 206 -24.60 -6.74 -14.67
N LYS A 207 -23.78 -7.66 -14.15
CA LYS A 207 -24.05 -9.11 -14.26
C LYS A 207 -25.35 -9.50 -13.54
N ALA A 208 -25.63 -8.91 -12.38
CA ALA A 208 -26.87 -9.15 -11.65
C ALA A 208 -28.08 -8.57 -12.41
N GLU A 209 -27.95 -7.38 -12.99
CA GLU A 209 -29.00 -6.76 -13.79
C GLU A 209 -29.32 -7.55 -15.06
N VAL A 210 -28.30 -7.98 -15.81
CA VAL A 210 -28.46 -8.84 -16.99
C VAL A 210 -29.16 -10.14 -16.62
N LYS A 211 -28.81 -10.74 -15.47
CA LYS A 211 -29.46 -11.95 -14.98
C LYS A 211 -30.95 -11.70 -14.72
N ARG A 212 -31.28 -10.62 -13.99
CA ARG A 212 -32.67 -10.25 -13.69
C ARG A 212 -33.49 -10.03 -14.97
N VAL A 213 -32.98 -9.23 -15.90
CA VAL A 213 -33.67 -8.95 -17.17
C VAL A 213 -33.91 -10.22 -17.99
N ARG A 214 -32.97 -11.18 -17.92
CA ARG A 214 -33.14 -12.48 -18.59
C ARG A 214 -34.24 -13.32 -17.93
N GLU A 215 -34.30 -13.36 -16.61
CA GLU A 215 -35.35 -14.05 -15.86
C GLU A 215 -36.72 -13.42 -16.15
N ASP A 216 -36.82 -12.09 -16.12
CA ASP A 216 -38.06 -11.35 -16.45
C ASP A 216 -38.52 -11.63 -17.89
N LEU A 217 -37.58 -11.71 -18.84
CA LEU A 217 -37.89 -12.03 -20.23
C LEU A 217 -38.41 -13.46 -20.39
N GLU A 218 -37.82 -14.42 -19.68
CA GLU A 218 -38.26 -15.83 -19.69
C GLU A 218 -39.68 -15.97 -19.16
N THR A 219 -40.00 -15.32 -18.04
CA THR A 219 -41.37 -15.27 -17.50
C THR A 219 -42.36 -14.62 -18.47
N ALA A 220 -41.99 -13.50 -19.11
CA ALA A 220 -42.87 -12.85 -20.08
C ALA A 220 -43.14 -13.73 -21.32
N TYR A 221 -42.16 -14.53 -21.75
CA TYR A 221 -42.34 -15.50 -22.83
C TYR A 221 -43.29 -16.64 -22.42
N GLU A 222 -43.14 -17.17 -21.21
CA GLU A 222 -44.04 -18.21 -20.67
C GLU A 222 -45.48 -17.70 -20.57
N GLU A 223 -45.70 -16.48 -20.06
CA GLU A 223 -47.02 -15.86 -20.01
C GLU A 223 -47.61 -15.65 -21.40
N LEU A 224 -46.81 -15.12 -22.35
CA LEU A 224 -47.25 -14.94 -23.73
C LEU A 224 -47.67 -16.28 -24.36
N GLN A 225 -46.88 -17.34 -24.16
CA GLN A 225 -47.21 -18.66 -24.68
C GLN A 225 -48.52 -19.19 -24.08
N SER A 226 -48.70 -19.08 -22.75
CA SER A 226 -49.95 -19.45 -22.09
C SER A 226 -51.16 -18.69 -22.64
N THR A 227 -51.04 -17.38 -22.86
CA THR A 227 -52.16 -16.59 -23.43
C THR A 227 -52.48 -16.98 -24.87
N ASN A 228 -51.48 -17.42 -25.64
CA ASN A 228 -51.69 -17.88 -27.00
C ASN A 228 -52.39 -19.25 -27.01
N GLU A 229 -51.97 -20.17 -26.15
CA GLU A 229 -52.62 -21.48 -25.98
C GLU A 229 -54.08 -21.33 -25.52
N GLU A 230 -54.37 -20.41 -24.59
CA GLU A 230 -55.74 -20.08 -24.17
C GLU A 230 -56.57 -19.50 -25.32
N LEU A 231 -55.98 -18.63 -26.15
CA LEU A 231 -56.66 -18.01 -27.28
C LEU A 231 -56.94 -19.00 -28.41
N GLU A 232 -56.01 -19.93 -28.69
CA GLU A 232 -56.23 -21.04 -29.62
C GLU A 232 -57.37 -21.93 -29.13
N THR A 233 -57.37 -22.30 -27.85
CA THR A 233 -58.45 -23.10 -27.23
C THR A 233 -59.81 -22.41 -27.35
N ALA A 234 -59.89 -21.10 -27.02
CA ALA A 234 -61.13 -20.33 -27.13
C ALA A 234 -61.61 -20.21 -28.59
N ASN A 235 -60.70 -20.14 -29.55
CA ASN A 235 -61.02 -20.08 -30.97
C ASN A 235 -61.54 -21.45 -31.48
N GLU A 236 -60.95 -22.56 -31.03
CA GLU A 236 -61.44 -23.92 -31.30
C GLU A 236 -62.84 -24.14 -30.74
N GLU A 237 -63.11 -23.70 -29.49
CA GLU A 237 -64.44 -23.78 -28.88
C GLU A 237 -65.51 -22.98 -29.66
N LEU A 238 -65.15 -21.79 -30.14
CA LEU A 238 -66.04 -20.97 -30.97
C LEU A 238 -66.32 -21.63 -32.32
N GLN A 239 -65.32 -22.22 -32.97
CA GLN A 239 -65.52 -22.97 -34.22
C GLN A 239 -66.43 -24.19 -34.00
N SER A 240 -66.18 -24.98 -32.96
CA SER A 240 -67.06 -26.10 -32.61
C SER A 240 -68.50 -25.65 -32.35
N SER A 241 -68.70 -24.51 -31.67
CA SER A 241 -70.04 -23.96 -31.43
C SER A 241 -70.75 -23.54 -32.71
N ILE A 242 -70.02 -23.05 -33.71
CA ILE A 242 -70.57 -22.73 -35.03
C ILE A 242 -70.92 -24.01 -35.81
N GLU A 243 -70.13 -25.08 -35.67
CA GLU A 243 -70.37 -26.36 -36.36
C GLU A 243 -71.57 -27.14 -35.79
N GLU A 244 -71.92 -26.94 -34.52
CA GLU A 244 -73.07 -27.58 -33.87
C GLU A 244 -74.42 -26.88 -34.09
N LEU A 245 -74.44 -25.69 -34.72
CA LEU A 245 -75.61 -24.81 -34.95
C LEU A 245 -76.18 -24.92 -36.37
#